data_AF-A0A524RQ70-F1
#
_entry.id   AF-A0A524RQ70-F1
#
_cell.length_a   1.000
_cell.length_b   1.000
_cell.length_c   1.000
_cell.angle_alpha   90.00
_cell.angle_beta   90.00
_cell.angle_gamma   90.00
#
_symmetry.space_group_name_H-M   'P 1'
#
loop_
_entity.id
_entity.type
_entity.pdbx_description
1 polymer ?
#
loop_
_entity_poly.entity_id
_entity_poly.type
_entity_poly.pdbx_seq_one_letter_code
_entity_poly.pdbx_strand_id
1 'polypeptide(L)'
;MAWKQAHAVSVMFALTLSAAFAGQAYAGSCEGSDRIPHKEADCLNAGWSNNYDDWSSGKVWAKNFCHEHGTVVAKVDIKDGKDLTWYMKSSKKYNKKTGWLDIRGVYCCADLSDFCNESEIYDADCTEQYESSAASDTCSREVISAPTDDTCVVEAVCQRQHPWGAYSKATSRSEITTSFSNMSKLHNCDAELQVGKC
;
A
#
# COMPACT_ATOMS: atom_id res chain seq x y z
N MET A 1 34.97 31.19 49.44
CA MET A 1 33.59 31.63 49.16
C MET A 1 33.64 32.79 48.19
N ALA A 2 33.08 32.64 46.98
CA ALA A 2 32.43 33.69 46.19
C ALA A 2 32.16 33.12 44.78
N TRP A 3 30.90 32.77 44.58
CA TRP A 3 30.28 32.44 43.30
C TRP A 3 30.13 33.72 42.48
N LYS A 4 30.40 33.68 41.17
CA LYS A 4 29.75 34.55 40.19
C LYS A 4 29.38 33.75 38.94
N GLN A 5 28.09 33.77 38.66
CA GLN A 5 27.44 33.43 37.39
C GLN A 5 27.96 34.38 36.29
N ALA A 6 27.81 34.16 34.98
CA ALA A 6 26.59 33.72 34.33
C ALA A 6 26.76 33.48 32.81
N HIS A 7 25.73 32.83 32.26
CA HIS A 7 25.21 32.89 30.89
C HIS A 7 26.02 32.25 29.74
N ALA A 8 25.59 31.07 29.32
CA ALA A 8 25.73 30.61 27.94
C ALA A 8 24.39 29.99 27.47
N VAL A 9 23.61 30.86 26.83
CA VAL A 9 22.83 30.66 25.59
C VAL A 9 22.16 29.30 25.38
N SER A 10 20.83 29.38 25.32
CA SER A 10 19.87 28.43 24.75
C SER A 10 20.33 27.79 23.44
N VAL A 11 20.12 26.48 23.31
CA VAL A 11 19.73 25.87 22.03
C VAL A 11 18.55 24.95 22.33
N MET A 12 17.34 25.44 22.07
CA MET A 12 16.18 24.57 21.94
C MET A 12 16.42 23.68 20.73
N PHE A 13 16.67 22.40 20.98
CA PHE A 13 16.61 21.36 19.96
C PHE A 13 15.14 21.14 19.62
N ALA A 14 14.63 21.89 18.64
CA ALA A 14 13.37 21.60 18.00
C ALA A 14 13.54 20.31 17.19
N LEU A 15 13.22 19.16 17.80
CA LEU A 15 13.00 17.90 17.10
C LEU A 15 11.73 18.05 16.26
N THR A 16 11.85 18.70 15.11
CA THR A 16 10.88 18.57 14.03
C THR A 16 11.12 17.20 13.40
N LEU A 17 10.48 16.18 13.98
CA LEU A 17 10.35 14.88 13.32
C LEU A 17 9.51 15.13 12.07
N SER A 18 10.21 15.26 10.96
CA SER A 18 9.60 15.25 9.64
C SER A 18 9.06 13.84 9.46
N ALA A 19 7.78 13.62 9.75
CA ALA A 19 7.03 12.50 9.20
C ALA A 19 6.88 12.73 7.69
N ALA A 20 8.02 12.73 7.00
CA ALA A 20 8.13 12.64 5.57
C ALA A 20 8.42 11.18 5.32
N PHE A 21 7.41 10.44 4.87
CA PHE A 21 7.44 9.27 3.98
C PHE A 21 6.18 8.43 4.21
N ALA A 22 5.07 8.89 3.65
CA ALA A 22 4.03 8.04 3.07
C ALA A 22 3.27 8.92 2.08
N GLY A 23 3.28 8.54 0.81
CA GLY A 23 2.95 9.43 -0.30
C GLY A 23 4.20 9.94 -1.00
N GLN A 24 5.07 9.02 -1.42
CA GLN A 24 5.72 9.25 -2.71
C GLN A 24 4.59 9.58 -3.69
N ALA A 25 4.49 10.85 -4.08
CA ALA A 25 3.81 11.21 -5.31
C ALA A 25 4.67 10.59 -6.41
N TYR A 26 4.44 9.30 -6.68
CA TYR A 26 5.07 8.61 -7.78
C TYR A 26 4.71 9.40 -9.02
N ALA A 27 5.73 9.93 -9.69
CA ALA A 27 5.60 10.38 -11.08
C ALA A 27 5.43 9.12 -11.94
N GLY A 28 4.35 8.38 -11.70
CA GLY A 28 4.02 7.17 -12.42
C GLY A 28 3.62 7.53 -13.84
N SER A 29 4.12 6.75 -14.79
CA SER A 29 3.82 6.92 -16.21
C SER A 29 2.78 5.89 -16.69
N CYS A 30 2.48 4.89 -15.86
CA CYS A 30 1.67 3.73 -16.21
C CYS A 30 2.14 3.12 -17.54
N GLU A 31 3.42 2.77 -17.58
CA GLU A 31 4.09 2.21 -18.75
C GLU A 31 4.68 0.84 -18.40
N GLY A 32 4.87 0.01 -19.43
CA GLY A 32 5.58 -1.27 -19.28
C GLY A 32 4.94 -2.20 -18.25
N SER A 33 5.77 -2.68 -17.30
CA SER A 33 5.40 -3.65 -16.26
C SER A 33 4.37 -3.16 -15.27
N ASP A 34 4.15 -1.85 -15.18
CA ASP A 34 3.22 -1.26 -14.21
C ASP A 34 1.77 -1.32 -14.69
N ARG A 35 1.53 -1.90 -15.88
CA ARG A 35 0.21 -2.10 -16.48
C ARG A 35 -0.31 -3.50 -16.17
N ILE A 36 -1.30 -3.58 -15.30
CA ILE A 36 -2.03 -4.82 -15.02
C ILE A 36 -3.28 -4.84 -15.91
N PRO A 37 -3.46 -5.83 -16.80
CA PRO A 37 -4.67 -5.93 -17.62
C PRO A 37 -5.93 -5.93 -16.75
N HIS A 38 -7.02 -5.27 -17.17
CA HIS A 38 -8.27 -5.25 -16.39
C HIS A 38 -8.86 -6.63 -16.04
N LYS A 39 -8.44 -7.72 -16.72
CA LYS A 39 -8.86 -9.09 -16.40
C LYS A 39 -8.09 -9.71 -15.23
N GLU A 40 -6.96 -9.12 -14.90
CA GLU A 40 -6.02 -9.54 -13.85
C GLU A 40 -5.97 -8.51 -12.71
N ALA A 41 -6.78 -7.45 -12.78
CA ALA A 41 -6.85 -6.39 -11.77
C ALA A 41 -8.22 -6.44 -11.09
N ASP A 42 -8.29 -7.06 -9.91
CA ASP A 42 -9.55 -7.28 -9.18
C ASP A 42 -10.31 -5.98 -8.90
N CYS A 43 -9.57 -4.91 -8.61
CA CYS A 43 -10.14 -3.61 -8.28
C CYS A 43 -10.58 -2.80 -9.51
N LEU A 44 -10.25 -3.24 -10.73
CA LEU A 44 -10.58 -2.57 -11.98
C LEU A 44 -11.55 -3.41 -12.82
N ASN A 45 -12.82 -3.02 -12.83
CA ASN A 45 -13.77 -3.55 -13.80
C ASN A 45 -13.85 -2.64 -15.03
N ALA A 46 -13.42 -3.13 -16.18
CA ALA A 46 -13.41 -2.35 -17.42
C ALA A 46 -13.85 -3.16 -18.63
N GLY A 47 -14.19 -2.45 -19.70
CA GLY A 47 -14.51 -3.05 -20.98
C GLY A 47 -14.57 -2.04 -22.10
N TRP A 48 -14.43 -2.53 -23.33
CA TRP A 48 -14.55 -1.71 -24.52
C TRP A 48 -15.18 -2.46 -25.69
N SER A 49 -15.61 -1.69 -26.68
CA SER A 49 -16.06 -2.18 -27.97
C SER A 49 -15.50 -1.28 -29.05
N ASN A 50 -14.94 -1.91 -30.08
CA ASN A 50 -14.46 -1.30 -31.33
C ASN A 50 -15.47 -1.56 -32.45
N ASN A 51 -16.78 -1.56 -32.16
CA ASN A 51 -17.79 -1.74 -33.21
C ASN A 51 -17.95 -0.42 -33.99
N TYR A 52 -17.76 -0.51 -35.31
CA TYR A 52 -17.78 0.60 -36.26
C TYR A 52 -18.84 0.33 -37.34
N ASP A 53 -20.10 0.58 -37.01
CA ASP A 53 -21.16 0.64 -38.01
C ASP A 53 -21.68 2.08 -38.12
N ASP A 54 -22.44 2.41 -39.17
CA ASP A 54 -22.92 3.77 -39.45
C ASP A 54 -23.63 4.47 -38.27
N TRP A 55 -24.13 3.71 -37.28
CA TRP A 55 -24.77 4.22 -36.05
C TRP A 55 -24.06 3.84 -34.73
N SER A 56 -22.95 3.09 -34.77
CA SER A 56 -22.20 2.68 -33.58
C SER A 56 -20.81 3.31 -33.56
N SER A 57 -20.43 3.87 -32.41
CA SER A 57 -19.08 4.39 -32.17
C SER A 57 -18.42 3.52 -31.14
N GLY A 58 -17.10 3.38 -31.26
CA GLY A 58 -16.28 2.76 -30.24
C GLY A 58 -16.57 3.37 -28.87
N LYS A 59 -16.63 2.52 -27.85
CA LYS A 59 -16.93 2.92 -26.47
C LYS A 59 -15.99 2.18 -25.54
N VAL A 60 -15.50 2.91 -24.55
CA VAL A 60 -14.75 2.35 -23.43
C VAL A 60 -15.41 2.75 -22.13
N TRP A 61 -15.30 1.89 -21.12
CA TRP A 61 -15.68 2.21 -19.78
C TRP A 61 -14.80 1.50 -18.75
N ALA A 62 -14.75 2.06 -17.55
CA ALA A 62 -14.08 1.48 -16.39
C ALA A 62 -14.81 1.88 -15.10
N LYS A 63 -14.62 1.11 -14.05
CA LYS A 63 -15.17 1.34 -12.73
C LYS A 63 -14.18 0.81 -11.69
N ASN A 64 -13.96 1.59 -10.63
CA ASN A 64 -13.26 1.15 -9.44
C ASN A 64 -14.21 0.32 -8.57
N PHE A 65 -13.89 -0.95 -8.34
CA PHE A 65 -14.65 -1.83 -7.44
C PHE A 65 -14.23 -1.64 -5.98
N CYS A 66 -12.93 -1.49 -5.75
CA CYS A 66 -12.32 -1.25 -4.43
C CYS A 66 -12.35 0.22 -3.97
N HIS A 67 -13.31 1.02 -4.46
CA HIS A 67 -13.38 2.46 -4.20
C HIS A 67 -13.51 2.88 -2.73
N GLU A 68 -13.88 1.95 -1.85
CA GLU A 68 -13.96 2.17 -0.41
C GLU A 68 -12.56 2.28 0.23
N HIS A 69 -11.54 1.71 -0.40
CA HIS A 69 -10.18 1.66 0.12
C HIS A 69 -9.28 2.77 -0.47
N GLY A 70 -9.68 3.41 -1.58
CA GLY A 70 -8.79 4.31 -2.32
C GLY A 70 -9.07 4.45 -3.83
N THR A 71 -8.07 4.95 -4.55
CA THR A 71 -8.12 5.36 -5.96
C THR A 71 -7.53 4.29 -6.87
N VAL A 72 -8.31 3.87 -7.87
CA VAL A 72 -7.80 3.08 -9.00
C VAL A 72 -7.56 4.00 -10.18
N VAL A 73 -6.38 3.91 -10.78
CA VAL A 73 -6.01 4.64 -11.99
C VAL A 73 -6.04 3.69 -13.18
N ALA A 74 -6.99 3.92 -14.09
CA ALA A 74 -7.11 3.14 -15.31
C ALA A 74 -6.49 3.86 -16.50
N LYS A 75 -5.68 3.16 -17.29
CA LYS A 75 -5.19 3.62 -18.58
C LYS A 75 -5.88 2.86 -19.71
N VAL A 76 -6.54 3.61 -20.58
CA VAL A 76 -7.11 3.11 -21.83
C VAL A 76 -6.07 3.32 -22.92
N ASP A 77 -5.56 2.21 -23.43
CA ASP A 77 -4.59 2.20 -24.52
C ASP A 77 -5.33 2.33 -25.86
N ILE A 78 -5.06 3.41 -26.59
CA ILE A 78 -5.69 3.72 -27.86
C ILE A 78 -4.67 3.60 -28.98
N LYS A 79 -4.99 2.75 -29.97
CA LYS A 79 -4.18 2.58 -31.17
C LYS A 79 -4.18 3.88 -31.99
N ASP A 80 -2.98 4.29 -32.41
CA ASP A 80 -2.73 5.49 -33.23
C ASP A 80 -3.32 6.78 -32.63
N GLY A 81 -3.52 6.79 -31.30
CA GLY A 81 -4.15 7.89 -30.57
C GLY A 81 -3.46 8.17 -29.24
N LYS A 82 -3.96 9.19 -28.55
CA LYS A 82 -3.52 9.49 -27.19
C LYS A 82 -4.29 8.62 -26.20
N ASP A 83 -3.55 7.90 -25.35
CA ASP A 83 -4.12 7.14 -24.24
C ASP A 83 -4.98 8.02 -23.32
N LEU A 84 -5.99 7.41 -22.73
CA LEU A 84 -6.80 8.05 -21.69
C LEU A 84 -6.36 7.54 -20.34
N THR A 85 -6.23 8.43 -19.37
CA THR A 85 -5.97 8.07 -17.98
C THR A 85 -7.13 8.56 -17.13
N TRP A 86 -7.71 7.68 -16.33
CA TRP A 86 -8.83 7.96 -15.45
C TRP A 86 -8.46 7.67 -14.00
N TYR A 87 -8.47 8.71 -13.18
CA TYR A 87 -8.32 8.62 -11.73
C TYR A 87 -9.70 8.41 -11.10
N MET A 88 -9.98 7.18 -10.66
CA MET A 88 -11.30 6.76 -10.23
C MET A 88 -11.37 6.59 -8.71
N LYS A 89 -11.81 7.65 -8.03
CA LYS A 89 -11.98 7.66 -6.55
C LYS A 89 -13.32 7.11 -6.07
N SER A 90 -14.20 6.70 -6.98
CA SER A 90 -15.56 6.26 -6.65
C SER A 90 -15.98 5.09 -7.52
N SER A 91 -17.03 4.39 -7.11
CA SER A 91 -17.67 3.31 -7.87
C SER A 91 -18.50 3.80 -9.06
N LYS A 92 -18.43 5.08 -9.42
CA LYS A 92 -19.08 5.61 -10.61
C LYS A 92 -18.42 5.04 -11.86
N LYS A 93 -19.23 4.71 -12.86
CA LYS A 93 -18.76 4.21 -14.16
C LYS A 93 -18.22 5.37 -15.00
N TYR A 94 -16.92 5.36 -15.27
CA TYR A 94 -16.28 6.23 -16.23
C TYR A 94 -16.52 5.65 -17.61
N ASN A 95 -16.98 6.45 -18.56
CA ASN A 95 -17.20 5.99 -19.92
C ASN A 95 -16.90 7.11 -20.91
N LYS A 96 -16.45 6.72 -22.10
CA LYS A 96 -16.18 7.67 -23.19
C LYS A 96 -16.44 6.99 -24.53
N LYS A 97 -17.06 7.74 -25.44
CA LYS A 97 -17.10 7.37 -26.86
C LYS A 97 -15.74 7.69 -27.47
N THR A 98 -15.11 6.71 -28.10
CA THR A 98 -13.81 6.85 -28.79
C THR A 98 -13.99 7.08 -30.29
N GLY A 99 -15.21 6.96 -30.80
CA GLY A 99 -15.48 7.17 -32.22
C GLY A 99 -14.88 6.04 -33.04
N TRP A 100 -14.00 6.40 -33.97
CA TRP A 100 -13.32 5.53 -34.95
C TRP A 100 -11.94 5.07 -34.46
N LEU A 101 -11.56 5.44 -33.22
CA LEU A 101 -10.31 5.00 -32.63
C LEU A 101 -10.43 3.57 -32.09
N ASP A 102 -9.45 2.75 -32.43
CA ASP A 102 -9.26 1.37 -31.98
C ASP A 102 -8.71 1.36 -30.54
N ILE A 103 -9.44 0.77 -29.60
CA ILE A 103 -8.93 0.55 -28.24
C ILE A 103 -8.22 -0.81 -28.19
N ARG A 104 -6.98 -0.82 -27.70
CA ARG A 104 -6.16 -2.03 -27.56
C ARG A 104 -6.40 -2.73 -26.23
N GLY A 105 -6.60 -1.96 -25.18
CA GLY A 105 -6.79 -2.48 -23.84
C GLY A 105 -7.17 -1.43 -22.81
N VAL A 106 -7.60 -1.92 -21.66
CA VAL A 106 -7.72 -1.11 -20.44
C VAL A 106 -6.91 -1.80 -19.36
N TYR A 107 -6.09 -1.03 -18.66
CA TYR A 107 -5.12 -1.49 -17.67
C TYR A 107 -5.29 -0.72 -16.37
N CYS A 108 -5.05 -1.39 -15.25
CA CYS A 108 -4.79 -0.74 -13.97
C CYS A 108 -3.31 -0.33 -13.92
N CYS A 109 -3.06 0.87 -13.43
CA CYS A 109 -1.72 1.43 -13.30
C CYS A 109 -1.21 1.20 -11.88
N ALA A 110 -0.39 0.17 -11.66
CA ALA A 110 0.10 -0.19 -10.33
C ALA A 110 0.97 0.90 -9.68
N ASP A 111 1.64 1.72 -10.49
CA ASP A 111 2.48 2.84 -10.06
C ASP A 111 1.69 4.10 -9.65
N LEU A 112 0.42 4.20 -10.08
CA LEU A 112 -0.43 5.37 -9.87
C LEU A 112 -1.68 5.07 -9.02
N SER A 113 -2.08 3.82 -8.92
CA SER A 113 -3.24 3.39 -8.13
C SER A 113 -2.81 3.14 -6.69
N ASP A 114 -3.74 3.34 -5.76
CA ASP A 114 -3.53 2.91 -4.36
C ASP A 114 -3.48 1.38 -4.28
N PHE A 115 -4.22 0.71 -5.18
CA PHE A 115 -4.23 -0.75 -5.37
C PHE A 115 -4.78 -1.09 -6.76
N CYS A 116 -4.37 -2.24 -7.28
CA CYS A 116 -4.97 -2.86 -8.45
C CYS A 116 -5.66 -4.18 -8.12
N ASN A 117 -5.27 -4.84 -7.03
CA ASN A 117 -5.81 -6.13 -6.58
C ASN A 117 -6.28 -6.06 -5.13
N GLU A 118 -7.26 -6.91 -4.77
CA GLU A 118 -7.79 -6.93 -3.40
C GLU A 118 -6.73 -7.41 -2.38
N SER A 119 -5.82 -8.30 -2.79
CA SER A 119 -4.71 -8.76 -1.94
C SER A 119 -3.82 -7.62 -1.45
N GLU A 120 -3.60 -6.59 -2.27
CA GLU A 120 -2.79 -5.43 -1.92
C GLU A 120 -3.45 -4.59 -0.81
N ILE A 121 -4.79 -4.63 -0.72
CA ILE A 121 -5.55 -3.97 0.35
C ILE A 121 -5.33 -4.70 1.66
N TYR A 122 -5.48 -6.04 1.65
CA TYR A 122 -5.28 -6.84 2.84
C TYR A 122 -3.84 -6.80 3.35
N ASP A 123 -2.85 -6.79 2.45
CA ASP A 123 -1.43 -6.63 2.79
C ASP A 123 -1.16 -5.28 3.48
N ALA A 124 -1.76 -4.20 2.97
CA ALA A 124 -1.65 -2.87 3.54
C ALA A 124 -2.31 -2.80 4.93
N ASP A 125 -3.49 -3.38 5.08
CA ASP A 125 -4.20 -3.42 6.36
C ASP A 125 -3.40 -4.25 7.40
N CYS A 126 -2.88 -5.43 7.01
CA CYS A 126 -2.04 -6.25 7.89
C CYS A 126 -0.77 -5.49 8.30
N THR A 127 -0.20 -4.71 7.38
CA THR A 127 0.96 -3.85 7.66
C THR A 127 0.61 -2.80 8.70
N GLU A 128 -0.47 -2.05 8.52
CA GLU A 128 -0.88 -1.00 9.46
C GLU A 128 -1.12 -1.58 10.87
N GLN A 129 -1.78 -2.74 10.95
CA GLN A 129 -2.01 -3.40 12.24
C GLN A 129 -0.70 -3.84 12.90
N TYR A 130 0.26 -4.36 12.14
CA TYR A 130 1.58 -4.70 12.67
C TYR A 130 2.31 -3.48 13.23
N GLU A 131 2.34 -2.38 12.47
CA GLU A 131 3.03 -1.16 12.88
C GLU A 131 2.39 -0.57 14.16
N SER A 132 1.11 -0.81 14.40
CA SER A 132 0.40 -0.44 15.63
C SER A 132 0.64 -1.37 16.83
N SER A 133 1.28 -2.54 16.61
CA SER A 133 1.52 -3.54 17.66
C SER A 133 2.72 -3.20 18.54
N ALA A 134 2.81 -3.80 19.73
CA ALA A 134 3.98 -3.63 20.59
C ALA A 134 5.26 -4.29 20.02
N ALA A 135 5.11 -5.20 19.05
CA ALA A 135 6.24 -5.83 18.40
C ALA A 135 7.02 -4.87 17.47
N SER A 136 6.36 -3.88 16.83
CA SER A 136 7.02 -2.97 15.87
C SER A 136 8.13 -2.13 16.50
N ASP A 137 8.06 -1.87 17.82
CA ASP A 137 9.10 -1.15 18.57
C ASP A 137 10.43 -1.93 18.67
N THR A 138 10.38 -3.26 18.53
CA THR A 138 11.52 -4.15 18.85
C THR A 138 11.78 -5.22 17.79
N CYS A 139 10.95 -5.27 16.76
CA CYS A 139 11.08 -6.12 15.60
C CYS A 139 11.10 -5.26 14.34
N SER A 140 12.05 -5.53 13.45
CA SER A 140 12.03 -4.99 12.10
C SER A 140 11.31 -5.99 11.20
N ARG A 141 10.17 -5.59 10.64
CA ARG A 141 9.49 -6.37 9.61
C ARG A 141 10.41 -6.61 8.41
N GLU A 142 10.35 -7.82 7.87
CA GLU A 142 10.94 -8.17 6.57
C GLU A 142 9.84 -8.38 5.52
N VAL A 143 8.79 -9.13 5.87
CA VAL A 143 7.67 -9.45 4.97
C VAL A 143 6.36 -9.41 5.77
N ILE A 144 5.32 -8.81 5.20
CA ILE A 144 3.93 -9.01 5.63
C ILE A 144 3.10 -9.32 4.38
N SER A 145 2.24 -10.33 4.50
CA SER A 145 1.27 -10.68 3.47
C SER A 145 -0.02 -11.19 4.09
N ALA A 146 -1.13 -11.03 3.38
CA ALA A 146 -2.45 -11.49 3.72
C ALA A 146 -2.88 -12.60 2.75
N PRO A 147 -2.56 -13.88 3.04
CA PRO A 147 -2.92 -14.97 2.14
C PRO A 147 -4.44 -15.20 2.05
N THR A 148 -5.19 -14.69 3.02
CA THR A 148 -6.66 -14.63 3.03
C THR A 148 -7.12 -13.27 3.55
N ASP A 149 -8.41 -12.97 3.43
CA ASP A 149 -9.04 -11.75 3.95
C ASP A 149 -9.04 -11.65 5.49
N ASP A 150 -8.80 -12.77 6.20
CA ASP A 150 -8.84 -12.84 7.66
C ASP A 150 -7.52 -13.21 8.33
N THR A 151 -6.48 -13.57 7.56
CA THR A 151 -5.17 -13.96 8.10
C THR A 151 -4.04 -13.11 7.56
N CYS A 152 -3.07 -12.84 8.44
CA CYS A 152 -1.82 -12.18 8.13
C CYS A 152 -0.65 -13.10 8.46
N VAL A 153 0.37 -13.10 7.60
CA VAL A 153 1.66 -13.72 7.84
C VAL A 153 2.68 -12.60 8.02
N VAL A 154 3.46 -12.68 9.09
CA VAL A 154 4.50 -11.69 9.42
C VAL A 154 5.81 -12.42 9.57
N GLU A 155 6.80 -12.04 8.76
CA GLU A 155 8.21 -12.35 8.98
C GLU A 155 8.92 -11.10 9.49
N ALA A 156 9.57 -11.21 10.65
CA ALA A 156 10.31 -10.10 11.24
C ALA A 156 11.61 -10.55 11.91
N VAL A 157 12.54 -9.61 12.04
CA VAL A 157 13.78 -9.74 12.80
C VAL A 157 13.60 -9.05 14.14
N CYS A 158 13.48 -9.83 15.20
CA CYS A 158 13.16 -9.35 16.54
C CYS A 158 14.40 -9.33 17.46
N GLN A 159 14.48 -8.31 18.32
CA GLN A 159 15.53 -8.18 19.32
C GLN A 159 15.31 -9.16 20.47
N ARG A 160 16.38 -9.82 20.95
CA ARG A 160 16.33 -10.65 22.16
C ARG A 160 16.29 -9.78 23.42
N GLN A 161 15.52 -10.23 24.41
CA GLN A 161 15.37 -9.56 25.69
C GLN A 161 16.36 -10.17 26.69
N HIS A 162 17.20 -9.36 27.31
CA HIS A 162 18.08 -9.82 28.37
C HIS A 162 17.29 -10.21 29.62
N PRO A 163 17.84 -11.10 30.47
CA PRO A 163 17.22 -11.52 31.74
C PRO A 163 16.86 -10.37 32.70
N TRP A 164 17.44 -9.19 32.51
CA TRP A 164 17.22 -7.99 33.34
C TRP A 164 16.28 -6.97 32.69
N GLY A 165 15.58 -7.35 31.61
CA GLY A 165 14.59 -6.50 30.93
C GLY A 165 15.14 -5.53 29.88
N ALA A 166 16.45 -5.51 29.64
CA ALA A 166 17.08 -4.68 28.60
C ALA A 166 17.14 -5.42 27.25
N TYR A 167 16.97 -4.72 26.12
CA TYR A 167 17.15 -5.34 24.81
C TYR A 167 18.63 -5.54 24.47
N SER A 168 18.94 -6.68 23.85
CA SER A 168 20.28 -7.00 23.37
C SER A 168 20.45 -6.62 21.89
N LYS A 169 21.70 -6.49 21.43
CA LYS A 169 21.99 -6.39 19.98
C LYS A 169 21.77 -7.71 19.23
N ALA A 170 21.56 -8.82 19.94
CA ALA A 170 21.28 -10.10 19.30
C ALA A 170 19.83 -10.10 18.81
N THR A 171 19.66 -10.45 17.54
CA THR A 171 18.35 -10.59 16.91
C THR A 171 18.10 -12.02 16.47
N SER A 172 16.83 -12.38 16.30
CA SER A 172 16.42 -13.63 15.65
C SER A 172 15.33 -13.32 14.64
N ARG A 173 15.30 -14.07 13.54
CA ARG A 173 14.14 -14.09 12.67
C ARG A 173 13.03 -14.86 13.38
N SER A 174 11.81 -14.36 13.28
CA SER A 174 10.58 -14.97 13.76
C SER A 174 9.50 -14.81 12.69
N GLU A 175 8.63 -15.81 12.61
CA GLU A 175 7.50 -15.84 11.70
C GLU A 175 6.25 -16.18 12.51
N ILE A 176 5.16 -15.50 12.23
CA ILE A 176 3.85 -15.83 12.81
C ILE A 176 2.75 -15.70 11.75
N THR A 177 1.82 -16.65 11.76
CA THR A 177 0.54 -16.53 11.07
C THR A 177 -0.54 -16.30 12.12
N THR A 178 -1.32 -15.23 11.97
CA THR A 178 -2.39 -14.89 12.91
C THR A 178 -3.57 -14.23 12.21
N SER A 179 -4.71 -14.13 12.89
CA SER A 179 -5.86 -13.42 12.35
C SER A 179 -5.61 -11.92 12.30
N PHE A 180 -6.23 -11.23 11.36
CA PHE A 180 -6.18 -9.78 11.22
C PHE A 180 -6.43 -9.04 12.55
N SER A 181 -7.45 -9.48 13.28
CA SER A 181 -7.86 -8.93 14.59
C SER A 181 -6.86 -9.11 15.74
N ASN A 182 -5.81 -9.90 15.53
CA ASN A 182 -4.77 -10.17 16.51
C ASN A 182 -3.43 -9.53 16.16
N MET A 183 -3.28 -8.95 14.97
CA MET A 183 -2.05 -8.30 14.52
C MET A 183 -1.61 -7.15 15.42
N SER A 184 -2.53 -6.28 15.83
CA SER A 184 -2.24 -5.18 16.77
C SER A 184 -1.91 -5.66 18.19
N LYS A 185 -2.07 -6.95 18.49
CA LYS A 185 -1.72 -7.56 19.77
C LYS A 185 -0.41 -8.35 19.72
N LEU A 186 0.39 -8.18 18.68
CA LEU A 186 1.68 -8.83 18.59
C LEU A 186 2.67 -8.22 19.59
N HIS A 187 3.41 -9.10 20.26
CA HIS A 187 4.51 -8.77 21.15
C HIS A 187 5.76 -9.56 20.76
N ASN A 188 6.92 -8.96 21.03
CA ASN A 188 8.20 -9.63 20.95
C ASN A 188 8.52 -10.31 22.29
N CYS A 189 8.46 -11.64 22.33
CA CYS A 189 8.74 -12.45 23.51
C CYS A 189 10.10 -13.14 23.37
N ASP A 190 11.16 -12.38 23.67
CA ASP A 190 12.57 -12.80 23.52
C ASP A 190 12.93 -13.27 22.09
N ALA A 191 12.66 -12.41 21.12
CA ALA A 191 12.84 -12.62 19.69
C ALA A 191 11.89 -13.65 19.04
N GLU A 192 10.79 -13.97 19.70
CA GLU A 192 9.65 -14.72 19.15
C GLU A 192 8.41 -13.83 19.09
N LEU A 193 7.77 -13.71 17.92
CA LEU A 193 6.49 -13.03 17.79
C LEU A 193 5.39 -13.88 18.41
N GLN A 194 4.62 -13.29 19.33
CA GLN A 194 3.47 -13.95 19.94
C GLN A 194 2.27 -13.01 20.01
N VAL A 195 1.06 -13.58 20.02
CA VAL A 195 -0.19 -12.84 20.22
C VAL A 195 -0.46 -12.71 21.71
N GLY A 196 -0.66 -11.48 22.17
CA GLY A 196 -0.93 -11.19 23.58
C GLY A 196 0.36 -11.07 24.38
N LYS A 197 0.36 -11.51 25.63
CA LYS A 197 1.48 -11.24 26.55
C LYS A 197 2.58 -12.29 26.45
N CYS A 198 3.81 -11.82 26.64
CA CYS A 198 4.92 -12.59 27.21
C CYS A 198 4.69 -12.73 28.74
#